data_AF-A0A4Q3WXZ1-F1
#
_entry.id   AF-A0A4Q3WXZ1-F1
#
_cell.length_a   1.000
_cell.length_b   1.000
_cell.length_c   1.000
_cell.angle_alpha   90.00
_cell.angle_beta   90.00
_cell.angle_gamma   90.00
#
_symmetry.space_group_name_H-M   'P 1'
#
loop_
_entity.id
_entity.type
_entity.pdbx_description
1 polymer ?
#
loop_
_entity_poly.entity_id
_entity_poly.type
_entity_poly.pdbx_seq_one_letter_code
_entity_poly.pdbx_strand_id
1 'polypeptide(L)' 'MNELNSLHDRLTGLPSREYVLRNLDGILGHNGQIVFMIADIDSCKTFNYSSGYINGDEEIIKVGREIRKLVGKNPI' A
#
# COMPACT_ATOMS: atom_id res chain seq x y z
N MET A 1 16.02 -17.82 1.53
CA MET A 1 14.65 -17.29 1.36
C MET A 1 14.82 -15.84 0.92
N ASN A 2 14.57 -15.53 -0.37
CA ASN A 2 15.06 -14.30 -1.00
C ASN A 2 14.39 -13.04 -0.43
N GLU A 3 15.20 -12.04 -0.05
CA GLU A 3 14.77 -10.77 0.58
C GLU A 3 13.83 -9.91 -0.28
N LEU A 4 13.74 -10.14 -1.60
CA LEU A 4 12.85 -9.39 -2.50
C LEU A 4 11.36 -9.52 -2.14
N ASN A 5 10.94 -10.62 -1.52
CA ASN A 5 9.52 -10.87 -1.21
C ASN A 5 8.99 -10.07 0.00
N SER A 6 9.82 -9.33 0.75
CA SER A 6 9.38 -8.60 1.95
C SER A 6 9.09 -7.10 1.73
N LEU A 7 9.51 -6.55 0.59
CA LEU A 7 9.37 -5.12 0.28
C LEU A 7 8.02 -4.74 -0.35
N HIS A 8 7.21 -5.74 -0.72
CA HIS A 8 5.87 -5.51 -1.24
C HIS A 8 4.87 -6.31 -0.41
N ASP A 9 3.71 -5.72 -0.18
CA ASP A 9 2.58 -6.42 0.42
C ASP A 9 2.12 -7.55 -0.52
N ARG A 10 1.96 -8.75 0.03
CA ARG A 10 1.70 -9.96 -0.76
C ARG A 10 0.31 -9.97 -1.39
N LEU A 11 -0.65 -9.29 -0.78
CA LEU A 11 -2.04 -9.27 -1.26
C LEU A 11 -2.20 -8.24 -2.38
N THR A 12 -1.73 -7.02 -2.18
CA THR A 12 -1.97 -5.89 -3.10
C THR A 12 -0.84 -5.65 -4.10
N GLY A 13 0.37 -6.15 -3.80
CA GLY A 13 1.59 -5.82 -4.53
C GLY A 13 2.01 -4.36 -4.39
N LEU A 14 1.44 -3.61 -3.44
CA LEU A 14 1.90 -2.26 -3.11
C LEU A 14 3.19 -2.29 -2.28
N PRO A 15 3.98 -1.20 -2.26
CA PRO A 15 5.12 -1.10 -1.35
C PRO A 15 4.71 -1.37 0.10
N SER A 16 5.46 -2.23 0.78
CA SER A 16 5.21 -2.53 2.18
C SER A 16 5.68 -1.38 3.06
N ARG A 17 5.26 -1.39 4.34
CA ARG A 17 5.77 -0.45 5.35
C ARG A 17 7.30 -0.47 5.42
N GLU A 18 7.91 -1.65 5.30
CA GLU A 18 9.35 -1.83 5.32
C GLU A 18 10.03 -1.13 4.14
N TYR A 19 9.44 -1.20 2.94
CA TYR A 19 9.94 -0.44 1.79
C TYR A 19 9.91 1.06 2.04
N VAL A 20 8.81 1.60 2.60
CA VAL A 20 8.72 3.03 2.90
C VAL A 20 9.78 3.45 3.91
N LEU A 21 9.95 2.68 4.99
CA LEU A 21 10.95 2.99 6.03
C LEU A 21 12.37 2.97 5.49
N ARG A 22 12.72 2.00 4.63
CA ARG A 22 14.04 1.90 4.00
C ARG A 22 14.38 3.06 3.07
N ASN A 23 13.36 3.68 2.48
CA ASN A 23 13.53 4.80 1.54
C ASN A 23 13.23 6.16 2.18
N LEU A 24 12.89 6.20 3.48
CA LEU A 24 12.40 7.39 4.16
C LEU A 24 13.44 8.53 4.13
N ASP A 25 14.72 8.22 4.36
CA ASP A 25 15.78 9.24 4.32
C ASP A 25 15.91 9.89 2.95
N GLY A 26 15.75 9.11 1.88
CA GLY A 26 15.73 9.62 0.50
C GLY A 26 14.50 10.48 0.20
N ILE A 27 13.33 10.07 0.71
CA ILE A 27 12.09 10.84 0.61
C ILE A 27 12.25 12.19 1.33
N LEU A 28 12.77 12.19 2.56
CA LEU A 28 12.95 13.37 3.39
C LEU A 28 14.08 14.30 2.89
N GLY A 29 15.08 13.75 2.19
CA GLY A 29 16.15 14.51 1.56
C GLY A 29 15.74 15.26 0.29
N HIS A 30 14.52 15.06 -0.21
CA HIS A 30 14.01 15.75 -1.38
C HIS A 30 13.80 17.26 -1.09
N ASN A 31 14.34 18.12 -1.96
CA ASN A 31 14.11 19.57 -1.91
C ASN A 31 12.68 19.90 -2.36
N GLY A 32 11.71 19.82 -1.45
CA GLY A 32 10.31 20.13 -1.73
C GLY A 32 9.41 19.88 -0.52
N GLN A 33 8.10 20.07 -0.71
CA GLN A 33 7.10 19.75 0.32
C GLN A 33 6.71 18.28 0.23
N ILE A 34 6.60 17.64 1.39
CA ILE A 34 6.22 16.24 1.52
C ILE A 34 4.89 16.17 2.26
N VAL A 35 3.98 15.36 1.75
CA VAL A 35 2.72 15.03 2.44
C VAL A 35 2.76 13.55 2.80
N PHE A 36 2.53 13.26 4.08
CA PHE A 36 2.33 11.90 4.56
C PHE A 36 0.85 11.71 4.92
N MET A 37 0.22 10.70 4.33
CA MET A 37 -1.18 10.37 4.53
C MET A 37 -1.31 8.93 5.01
N ILE A 38 -2.10 8.73 6.07
CA ILE A 38 -2.59 7.43 6.48
C ILE A 38 -4.09 7.40 6.19
N ALA A 39 -4.54 6.40 5.46
CA ALA A 39 -5.94 6.16 5.17
C ALA A 39 -6.33 4.78 5.70
N ASP A 40 -7.45 4.71 6.42
CA ASP A 40 -8.07 3.46 6.85
C ASP A 40 -9.24 3.14 5.92
N ILE A 41 -9.42 1.87 5.55
CA ILE A 41 -10.56 1.45 4.73
C ILE A 41 -11.67 1.00 5.68
N ASP A 42 -12.74 1.77 5.72
CA ASP A 42 -13.87 1.52 6.62
C ASP A 42 -14.55 0.17 6.37
N SER A 43 -15.16 -0.38 7.42
CA SER A 43 -16.08 -1.53 7.36
C SER A 43 -15.54 -2.83 6.73
N CYS A 44 -14.22 -2.98 6.55
CA CYS A 44 -13.61 -4.20 6.00
C CYS A 44 -14.04 -5.47 6.75
N LYS A 45 -14.10 -5.45 8.08
CA LYS A 45 -14.53 -6.60 8.89
C LYS A 45 -15.99 -6.98 8.64
N THR A 46 -16.87 -5.98 8.54
CA THR A 46 -18.29 -6.20 8.27
C THR A 46 -18.49 -6.77 6.88
N PHE A 47 -17.76 -6.26 5.89
CA PHE A 47 -17.78 -6.81 4.53
C PHE A 47 -17.27 -8.25 4.49
N ASN A 48 -16.16 -8.54 5.18
CA ASN A 48 -15.64 -9.91 5.26
C ASN A 48 -16.61 -10.87 5.93
N TYR A 49 -17.37 -10.38 6.93
CA TYR A 49 -18.39 -11.18 7.60
C TYR A 49 -19.57 -11.51 6.68
N SER A 50 -20.04 -10.57 5.87
CA SER A 50 -21.16 -10.79 4.95
C SER A 50 -20.78 -11.54 3.66
N SER A 51 -19.55 -11.32 3.17
CA SER A 51 -19.14 -11.69 1.83
C SER A 51 -18.01 -12.72 1.81
N GLY A 52 -17.41 -13.04 2.95
CA GLY A 52 -16.27 -13.95 3.07
C GLY A 52 -14.92 -13.29 2.78
N TYR A 53 -13.86 -13.87 3.35
CA TYR A 53 -12.49 -13.32 3.26
C TYR A 53 -11.93 -13.23 1.84
N ILE A 54 -12.26 -14.18 0.96
CA ILE A 54 -11.79 -14.18 -0.44
C ILE A 54 -12.31 -12.94 -1.18
N ASN A 55 -13.59 -12.63 -1.02
CA ASN A 55 -14.18 -11.42 -1.61
C ASN A 55 -13.60 -10.15 -0.99
N GLY A 56 -13.32 -10.18 0.32
CA GLY A 56 -12.59 -9.11 1.01
C GLY A 56 -11.23 -8.82 0.40
N ASP A 57 -10.45 -9.87 0.20
CA ASP A 57 -9.13 -9.81 -0.43
C ASP A 57 -9.21 -9.22 -1.84
N GLU A 58 -10.21 -9.61 -2.64
CA GLU A 58 -10.45 -9.03 -3.96
C GLU A 58 -10.76 -7.53 -3.94
N GLU A 59 -11.55 -7.06 -2.97
CA GLU A 59 -11.83 -5.63 -2.79
C GLU A 59 -10.57 -4.85 -2.39
N ILE A 60 -9.76 -5.39 -1.48
CA ILE A 60 -8.48 -4.78 -1.08
C ILE A 60 -7.51 -4.71 -2.28
N ILE A 61 -7.48 -5.74 -3.13
CA ILE A 61 -6.71 -5.73 -4.38
C ILE A 61 -7.21 -4.64 -5.34
N LYS A 62 -8.54 -4.43 -5.45
CA LYS A 62 -9.11 -3.34 -6.27
C LYS A 62 -8.68 -1.98 -5.72
N VAL A 63 -8.81 -1.75 -4.42
CA VAL A 63 -8.36 -0.49 -3.79
C VAL A 63 -6.87 -0.25 -4.05
N GLY A 64 -6.02 -1.26 -3.87
CA GLY A 64 -4.59 -1.12 -4.14
C GLY A 64 -4.27 -0.79 -5.60
N ARG A 65 -5.03 -1.36 -6.56
CA ARG A 65 -4.92 -1.00 -7.98
C ARG A 65 -5.32 0.45 -8.24
N GLU A 66 -6.39 0.94 -7.64
CA GLU A 66 -6.83 2.33 -7.81
C GLU A 66 -5.84 3.32 -7.19
N ILE A 67 -5.31 3.05 -5.99
CA ILE A 67 -4.25 3.86 -5.38
C ILE A 67 -3.07 3.99 -6.35
N ARG A 68 -2.61 2.88 -6.93
CA ARG A 68 -1.48 2.86 -7.87
C ARG A 68 -1.73 3.66 -9.16
N LYS A 69 -2.98 3.82 -9.59
CA LYS A 69 -3.34 4.67 -10.75
C LYS A 69 -3.38 6.15 -10.38
N LEU A 70 -3.80 6.47 -9.16
CA LEU A 70 -3.95 7.85 -8.67
C LEU A 70 -2.61 8.47 -8.28
N VAL A 71 -1.69 7.68 -7.73
CA VAL A 71 -0.33 8.15 -7.43
C VAL A 71 0.51 8.17 -8.71
N GLY A 72 1.21 9.27 -8.95
CA GLY A 72 2.15 9.38 -10.06
C GLY A 72 3.31 8.39 -9.93
N LYS A 73 4.13 8.26 -10.99
CA LYS A 73 5.38 7.48 -10.91
C LYS A 73 6.25 8.05 -9.79
N ASN A 74 6.87 7.15 -9.02
CA ASN A 74 7.75 7.52 -7.93
C ASN A 74 8.83 8.49 -8.47
N PRO A 75 9.02 9.67 -7.86
CA PRO A 75 10.06 10.60 -8.26
C PRO A 75 11.46 10.18 -7.78
N ILE A 76 11.55 9.04 -7.08
CA ILE A 76 12.78 8.47 -6.50
C ILE A 76 13.14 7.20 -7.25
#